data_AF-A0A9E5TL55-F1
#
_entry.id   AF-A0A9E5TL55-F1
#
_cell.length_a   1.000
_cell.length_b   1.000
_cell.length_c   1.000
_cell.angle_alpha   90.00
_cell.angle_beta   90.00
_cell.angle_gamma   90.00
#
_symmetry.space_group_name_H-M   'P 1'
#
loop_
_entity.id
_entity.type
_entity.pdbx_description
1 polymer ?
#
loop_
_entity_poly.entity_id
_entity_poly.type
_entity_poly.pdbx_seq_one_letter_code
_entity_poly.pdbx_strand_id
1 'polypeptide(L)' 'VQKRGVTKFPGLYFVGLPFLHTSQSGLLVGVGDDASHVASAIATSEKQ' A
#
# COMPACT_ATOMS: atom_id res chain seq x y z
N VAL A 1 -5.27 -11.82 2.61
CA VAL A 1 -5.22 -10.96 3.81
C VAL A 1 -3.99 -10.08 3.71
N GLN A 2 -4.18 -8.77 3.78
CA GLN A 2 -3.14 -7.73 3.67
C GLN A 2 -3.27 -6.77 4.85
N LYS A 3 -2.21 -6.02 5.17
CA LYS A 3 -2.26 -4.93 6.14
C LYS A 3 -1.76 -3.64 5.49
N ARG A 4 -2.68 -2.69 5.26
CA ARG A 4 -2.41 -1.39 4.62
C ARG A 4 -1.65 -1.50 3.29
N GLY A 5 -2.02 -2.48 2.47
CA GLY A 5 -1.43 -2.71 1.16
C GLY A 5 -0.26 -3.71 1.16
N VAL A 6 0.35 -3.99 2.31
CA VAL A 6 1.45 -4.96 2.43
C VAL A 6 0.90 -6.37 2.65
N THR A 7 1.40 -7.34 1.89
CA THR A 7 1.02 -8.74 2.02
C THR A 7 2.14 -9.58 2.62
N LYS A 8 1.82 -10.83 2.99
CA LYS A 8 2.82 -11.83 3.39
C LYS A 8 3.56 -12.47 2.20
N PHE A 9 3.17 -12.13 0.97
CA PHE A 9 3.77 -12.67 -0.25
C PHE A 9 4.78 -11.64 -0.77
N PRO A 10 6.09 -11.95 -0.74
CA PRO A 10 7.11 -11.01 -1.21
C PRO A 10 6.83 -10.56 -2.65
N GLY A 11 6.96 -9.26 -2.90
CA GLY A 11 6.71 -8.66 -4.21
C GLY A 11 5.23 -8.37 -4.54
N LEU A 12 4.27 -8.80 -3.71
CA LEU A 12 2.85 -8.52 -3.92
C LEU A 12 2.34 -7.44 -2.96
N TYR A 13 1.77 -6.37 -3.52
CA TYR A 13 1.22 -5.23 -2.80
C TYR A 13 -0.12 -4.79 -3.39
N PHE A 14 -0.92 -4.10 -2.58
CA PHE A 14 -2.20 -3.51 -2.99
C PHE A 14 -2.21 -2.01 -2.72
N VAL A 15 -2.86 -1.25 -3.60
CA VAL A 15 -3.15 0.18 -3.45
C VAL A 15 -4.56 0.44 -3.96
N GLY A 16 -5.23 1.46 -3.44
CA GLY A 16 -6.48 1.92 -4.04
C GLY A 16 -7.70 1.10 -3.68
N LEU A 17 -7.61 0.21 -2.68
CA LEU A 17 -8.77 -0.53 -2.20
C LEU A 17 -9.61 0.36 -1.27
N PRO A 18 -10.95 0.19 -1.24
CA PRO A 18 -11.77 0.89 -0.26
C PRO A 18 -11.27 0.65 1.17
N PHE A 19 -11.07 1.74 1.93
CA PHE A 19 -10.62 1.72 3.32
C PHE A 19 -9.25 1.02 3.56
N LEU A 20 -8.29 1.19 2.65
CA LEU A 20 -6.99 0.50 2.73
C LEU A 20 -6.02 1.12 3.73
N HIS A 21 -5.39 2.24 3.35
CA HIS A 21 -4.48 3.01 4.21
C HIS A 21 -5.20 4.22 4.80
N THR A 22 -6.08 4.84 4.00
CA THR A 22 -6.94 5.97 4.37
C THR A 22 -8.40 5.69 3.99
N SER A 23 -9.34 6.50 4.48
CA SER A 23 -10.74 6.41 4.05
C SER A 23 -10.93 6.77 2.58
N GLN A 24 -10.01 7.53 2.00
CA GLN A 24 -10.05 7.97 0.59
C GLN A 24 -9.23 7.09 -0.35
N SER A 25 -8.62 5.99 0.15
CA SER A 25 -7.81 5.06 -0.64
C SER A 25 -8.46 4.67 -1.97
N GLY A 26 -9.76 4.36 -1.98
CA GLY A 26 -10.49 3.97 -3.20
C GLY A 26 -10.74 5.09 -4.23
N LEU A 27 -10.30 6.32 -3.95
CA LEU A 27 -10.51 7.49 -4.81
C LEU A 27 -9.20 7.92 -5.47
N LEU A 28 -9.27 8.44 -6.69
CA LEU A 28 -8.11 8.99 -7.40
C LEU A 28 -7.36 10.06 -6.59
N VAL A 29 -8.08 10.85 -5.81
CA VAL A 29 -7.50 11.90 -4.96
C VAL A 29 -6.82 11.36 -3.70
N GLY A 30 -7.15 10.13 -3.26
CA GLY A 30 -6.65 9.55 -2.00
C GLY A 30 -5.71 8.36 -2.17
N VAL A 31 -5.66 7.74 -3.36
CA VAL A 31 -4.77 6.60 -3.64
C VAL A 31 -3.28 6.94 -3.55
N GLY A 32 -2.93 8.23 -3.65
CA GLY A 32 -1.55 8.70 -3.51
C GLY A 32 -0.92 8.36 -2.16
N ASP A 33 -1.71 8.41 -1.08
CA ASP A 33 -1.23 8.07 0.26
C ASP A 33 -0.92 6.57 0.39
N ASP A 34 -1.77 5.72 -0.17
CA ASP A 34 -1.53 4.27 -0.26
C ASP A 34 -0.23 3.98 -1.02
N ALA A 35 -0.06 4.63 -2.18
CA ALA A 35 1.11 4.45 -3.04
C ALA A 35 2.39 4.87 -2.32
N SER A 36 2.38 6.01 -1.62
CA SER A 36 3.51 6.49 -0.82
C SER A 36 3.88 5.52 0.30
N HIS A 37 2.88 5.00 1.01
CA HIS A 37 3.09 4.01 2.07
C HIS A 37 3.67 2.70 1.54
N VAL A 38 3.11 2.17 0.45
CA VAL A 38 3.57 0.93 -0.18
C VAL A 38 4.99 1.09 -0.75
N ALA A 39 5.27 2.20 -1.43
CA ALA A 39 6.62 2.48 -1.96
C ALA A 39 7.67 2.53 -0.83
N SER A 40 7.34 3.15 0.31
CA SER A 40 8.22 3.18 1.48
C SER A 40 8.47 1.77 2.06
N ALA A 41 7.45 0.92 2.06
CA ALA A 41 7.59 -0.47 2.48
C ALA A 41 8.49 -1.27 1.52
N ILE A 42 8.33 -1.10 0.20
CA ILE A 42 9.17 -1.73 -0.83
C ILE A 42 10.64 -1.33 -0.63
N ALA A 43 10.91 -0.03 -0.54
CA ALA A 43 12.28 0.50 -0.38
C ALA A 43 12.97 0.05 0.92
N THR A 44 12.19 -0.29 1.96
CA THR A 44 12.73 -0.86 3.20
C THR A 44 12.99 -2.36 3.07
N SER A 45 12.11 -3.10 2.38
CA SER A 45 12.27 -4.54 2.17
C SER A 45 13.40 -4.91 1.21
N GLU A 46 13.70 -4.08 0.20
CA GLU A 46 14.81 -4.30 -0.72
C GLU A 46 16.20 -4.09 -0.07
N LYS A 47 16.25 -3.47 1.10
CA LYS A 47 17.49 -3.24 1.85
C LYS A 47 17.87 -4.38 2.81
N GLN A 48 17.12 -5.48 2.82
CA GLN A 48 17.39 -6.67 3.65
C GLN A 48 18.03 -7.80 2.84
#